data_AF-W4JZV7-F1
#
_entry.id   AF-W4JZV7-F1
#
_cell.length_a   1.000
_cell.length_b   1.000
_cell.length_c   1.000
_cell.angle_alpha   90.00
_cell.angle_beta   90.00
_cell.angle_gamma   90.00
#
_symmetry.space_group_name_H-M   'P 1'
#
loop_
_entity.id
_entity.type
_entity.pdbx_description
1 polymer ?
#
loop_
_entity_poly.entity_id
_entity_poly.type
_entity_poly.pdbx_seq_one_letter_code
_entity_poly.pdbx_strand_id
1 'polypeptide(L)'
;MRGTRRCTMLAVRCFFPRHTMLGMILDDFSVGWILQSQNKLFQGAVYILTLSFLFPTILALYLHLCLGRETHSVPSYLIPVAGHLTEPYECRADGTLDVCFKDNCEGRWKPPGTHHCSACGVCRLGFDHHCPWLGNCLTTRRLKPFLALLFLTPPTVVFAATPVIEHVWKYAALALATSRADAWAVQAWWARWWSWVVWGGPVGRWFVGVIIGFRLLEAEREREMHVRVRAGELPHARLAVLICAGTVLGLFSLGMVVATVRDILRGQTALDGIILRRVTRGIRDLRPDIRGRTHTNGMRYICIPDINSLLISRPAHTKDDLVHAHASTDVHLGADPIGSKGTIFPVLPDECLYDLGWRRNWNRAMAGAWFSDSIPDSGDTSRSGSEVYIWPKINPGVLRRIRTEVRAQKIARN
;
A
#
# COMPACT_ATOMS: atom_id res chain seq x y z
N MET A 1 -29.76 15.93 -37.64
CA MET A 1 -29.37 15.50 -36.27
C MET A 1 -29.33 13.98 -36.04
N ARG A 2 -29.82 13.10 -36.93
CA ARG A 2 -29.68 11.63 -36.79
C ARG A 2 -28.29 11.08 -37.16
N GLY A 3 -27.53 11.79 -38.01
CA GLY A 3 -26.21 11.35 -38.49
C GLY A 3 -25.09 11.44 -37.44
N THR A 4 -25.06 12.51 -36.63
CA THR A 4 -24.05 12.69 -35.58
C THR A 4 -24.16 11.64 -34.47
N ARG A 5 -25.38 11.22 -34.11
CA ARG A 5 -25.65 10.16 -33.12
C ARG A 5 -25.12 8.79 -33.52
N ARG A 6 -25.05 8.49 -34.84
CA ARG A 6 -24.48 7.22 -35.35
C ARG A 6 -22.95 7.21 -35.31
N CYS A 7 -22.30 8.34 -35.61
CA CYS A 7 -20.84 8.42 -35.59
C CYS A 7 -20.25 8.28 -34.19
N THR A 8 -20.87 8.86 -33.16
CA THR A 8 -20.41 8.73 -31.76
C THR A 8 -20.53 7.29 -31.26
N MET A 9 -21.56 6.57 -31.68
CA MET A 9 -21.80 5.17 -31.31
C MET A 9 -20.79 4.21 -31.97
N LEU A 10 -20.40 4.48 -33.22
CA LEU A 10 -19.34 3.72 -33.89
C LEU A 10 -17.97 3.91 -33.20
N ALA A 11 -17.66 5.13 -32.76
CA ALA A 11 -16.40 5.41 -32.06
C ALA A 11 -16.28 4.67 -30.73
N VAL A 12 -17.36 4.60 -29.93
CA VAL A 12 -17.38 3.87 -28.65
C VAL A 12 -17.28 2.36 -28.87
N ARG A 13 -17.99 1.82 -29.86
CA ARG A 13 -17.95 0.39 -30.20
C ARG A 13 -16.61 -0.08 -30.77
N CYS A 14 -15.84 0.80 -31.41
CA CYS A 14 -14.49 0.50 -31.87
C CYS A 14 -13.47 0.41 -30.73
N PHE A 15 -13.68 1.13 -29.62
CA PHE A 15 -12.77 1.11 -28.48
C PHE A 15 -13.08 0.02 -27.45
N PHE A 16 -14.36 -0.39 -27.32
CA PHE A 16 -14.78 -1.40 -26.36
C PHE A 16 -15.67 -2.46 -27.03
N PRO A 17 -15.16 -3.67 -27.31
CA PRO A 17 -15.95 -4.74 -27.88
C PRO A 17 -17.09 -5.15 -26.93
N ARG A 18 -18.31 -5.30 -27.46
CA ARG A 18 -19.52 -5.73 -26.71
C ARG A 18 -19.36 -7.03 -25.93
N HIS A 19 -18.40 -7.88 -26.30
CA HIS A 19 -18.12 -9.15 -25.62
C HIS A 19 -17.26 -9.00 -24.35
N THR A 20 -16.72 -7.82 -24.09
CA THR A 20 -15.99 -7.55 -22.84
C THR A 20 -16.95 -7.06 -21.77
N MET A 21 -16.76 -7.49 -20.52
CA MET A 21 -17.57 -7.03 -19.38
C MET A 21 -17.58 -5.49 -19.28
N LEU A 22 -16.45 -4.85 -19.59
CA LEU A 22 -16.32 -3.39 -19.67
C LEU A 22 -17.13 -2.80 -20.84
N GLY A 23 -17.11 -3.44 -22.00
CA GLY A 23 -17.93 -3.07 -23.16
C GLY A 23 -19.43 -3.19 -22.91
N MET A 24 -19.90 -4.21 -22.18
CA MET A 24 -21.33 -4.32 -21.82
C MET A 24 -21.77 -3.22 -20.84
N ILE A 25 -20.92 -2.86 -19.87
CA ILE A 25 -21.21 -1.80 -18.88
C ILE A 25 -21.22 -0.42 -19.54
N LEU A 26 -20.23 -0.16 -20.41
CA LEU A 26 -20.09 1.14 -21.08
C LEU A 26 -21.12 1.31 -22.22
N ASP A 27 -21.30 0.31 -23.10
CA ASP A 27 -22.11 0.45 -24.33
C ASP A 27 -23.63 0.41 -24.05
N ASP A 28 -24.10 -0.51 -23.20
CA ASP A 28 -25.55 -0.75 -23.05
C ASP A 28 -26.21 0.04 -21.89
N PHE A 29 -25.53 0.23 -20.75
CA PHE A 29 -26.13 0.89 -19.58
C PHE A 29 -25.67 2.33 -19.33
N SER A 30 -24.40 2.65 -19.62
CA SER A 30 -23.85 3.96 -19.28
C SER A 30 -24.03 4.96 -20.43
N VAL A 31 -23.45 4.64 -21.58
CA VAL A 31 -23.40 5.53 -22.74
C VAL A 31 -24.74 5.54 -23.47
N GLY A 32 -25.35 4.37 -23.65
CA GLY A 32 -26.71 4.24 -24.18
C GLY A 32 -27.73 5.06 -23.40
N TRP A 33 -27.76 4.94 -22.06
CA TRP A 33 -28.73 5.66 -21.24
C TRP A 33 -28.51 7.18 -21.22
N ILE A 34 -27.27 7.66 -20.97
CA ILE A 34 -27.00 9.12 -20.89
C ILE A 34 -27.18 9.81 -22.25
N LEU A 35 -26.69 9.19 -23.34
CA LEU A 35 -26.75 9.80 -24.67
C LEU A 35 -28.11 9.64 -25.35
N GLN A 36 -28.83 8.52 -25.13
CA GLN A 36 -30.08 8.23 -25.84
C GLN A 36 -31.33 8.65 -25.05
N SER A 37 -31.36 8.51 -23.72
CA SER A 37 -32.58 8.74 -22.93
C SER A 37 -32.74 10.18 -22.40
N GLN A 38 -31.63 10.84 -22.02
CA GLN A 38 -31.66 12.16 -21.35
C GLN A 38 -31.27 13.33 -22.28
N ASN A 39 -30.78 13.05 -23.50
CA ASN A 39 -30.28 14.05 -24.46
C ASN A 39 -29.15 14.97 -23.90
N LYS A 40 -28.44 14.54 -22.85
CA LYS A 40 -27.35 15.28 -22.20
C LYS A 40 -25.98 14.89 -22.77
N LEU A 41 -25.74 15.28 -24.02
CA LEU A 41 -24.53 14.90 -24.77
C LEU A 41 -23.22 15.30 -24.08
N PHE A 42 -23.17 16.50 -23.48
CA PHE A 42 -21.97 16.99 -22.79
C PHE A 42 -21.61 16.12 -21.58
N GLN A 43 -22.58 15.80 -20.73
CA GLN A 43 -22.37 14.96 -19.54
C GLN A 43 -21.94 13.54 -19.92
N GLY A 44 -22.55 12.98 -20.99
CA GLY A 44 -22.15 11.67 -21.52
C GLY A 44 -20.72 11.68 -22.08
N ALA A 45 -20.32 12.74 -22.80
CA ALA A 45 -18.96 12.87 -23.31
C ALA A 45 -17.92 12.98 -22.18
N VAL A 46 -18.18 13.81 -21.16
CA VAL A 46 -17.30 13.96 -19.99
C VAL A 46 -17.15 12.63 -19.25
N TYR A 47 -18.24 11.89 -19.06
CA TYR A 47 -18.23 10.58 -18.42
C TYR A 47 -17.36 9.56 -19.18
N ILE A 48 -17.56 9.45 -20.51
CA ILE A 48 -16.81 8.53 -21.36
C ILE A 48 -15.32 8.87 -21.31
N LEU A 49 -14.96 10.13 -21.51
CA LEU A 49 -13.56 10.57 -21.49
C LEU A 49 -12.90 10.27 -20.14
N THR A 50 -13.60 10.57 -19.04
CA THR A 50 -13.10 10.35 -17.68
C THR A 50 -12.84 8.87 -17.43
N LEU A 51 -13.80 7.99 -17.73
CA LEU A 51 -13.61 6.54 -17.51
C LEU A 51 -12.62 5.90 -18.49
N SER A 52 -12.55 6.40 -19.72
CA SER A 52 -11.58 5.93 -20.72
C SER A 52 -10.15 6.27 -20.34
N PHE A 53 -9.95 7.26 -19.47
CA PHE A 53 -8.66 7.55 -18.86
C PHE A 53 -8.44 6.73 -17.57
N LEU A 54 -9.39 6.79 -16.63
CA LEU A 54 -9.22 6.21 -15.30
C LEU A 54 -9.05 4.68 -15.30
N PHE A 55 -9.86 3.94 -16.07
CA PHE A 55 -9.78 2.48 -16.09
C PHE A 55 -8.44 1.96 -16.62
N PRO A 56 -7.96 2.42 -17.79
CA PRO A 56 -6.63 2.02 -18.27
C PRO A 56 -5.50 2.44 -17.33
N THR A 57 -5.57 3.62 -16.70
CA THR A 57 -4.56 4.03 -15.73
C THR A 57 -4.52 3.11 -14.51
N ILE A 58 -5.68 2.78 -13.92
CA ILE A 58 -5.77 1.83 -12.80
C ILE A 58 -5.25 0.45 -13.21
N LEU A 59 -5.64 -0.03 -14.39
CA LEU A 59 -5.19 -1.32 -14.90
C LEU A 59 -3.67 -1.34 -15.11
N ALA A 60 -3.10 -0.29 -15.70
CA ALA A 60 -1.66 -0.17 -15.90
C ALA A 60 -0.89 -0.16 -14.58
N LEU A 61 -1.38 0.59 -13.58
CA LEU A 61 -0.79 0.60 -12.23
C LEU A 61 -0.85 -0.79 -11.57
N TYR A 62 -2.01 -1.44 -11.64
CA TYR A 62 -2.20 -2.79 -11.10
C TYR A 62 -1.26 -3.81 -11.76
N LEU A 63 -1.19 -3.81 -13.10
CA LEU A 63 -0.30 -4.70 -13.84
C LEU A 63 1.16 -4.44 -13.49
N HIS A 64 1.59 -3.17 -13.46
CA HIS A 64 2.95 -2.81 -13.05
C HIS A 64 3.29 -3.35 -11.64
N LEU A 65 2.36 -3.24 -10.70
CA LEU A 65 2.53 -3.73 -9.32
C LEU A 65 2.55 -5.27 -9.22
N CYS A 66 1.84 -5.97 -10.10
CA CYS A 66 1.81 -7.44 -10.14
C CYS A 66 3.03 -8.05 -10.86
N LEU A 67 3.51 -7.38 -11.91
CA LEU A 67 4.63 -7.87 -12.72
C LEU A 67 5.94 -7.82 -11.93
N GLY A 68 6.82 -8.81 -12.17
CA GLY A 68 8.17 -8.82 -11.61
C GLY A 68 8.26 -9.27 -10.15
N ARG A 69 7.77 -10.48 -9.86
CA ARG A 69 7.78 -11.05 -8.49
C ARG A 69 9.19 -11.38 -7.99
N GLU A 70 10.12 -11.75 -8.87
CA GLU A 70 11.41 -12.29 -8.45
C GLU A 70 12.43 -11.20 -8.06
N THR A 71 12.55 -10.12 -8.84
CA THR A 71 13.80 -9.33 -8.87
C THR A 71 13.76 -7.96 -8.18
N HIS A 72 12.59 -7.36 -7.93
CA HIS A 72 12.53 -5.89 -7.86
C HIS A 72 13.07 -5.23 -6.57
N SER A 73 13.53 -6.00 -5.58
CA SER A 73 14.04 -5.44 -4.32
C SER A 73 14.85 -6.41 -3.46
N VAL A 74 15.38 -7.49 -4.05
CA VAL A 74 16.27 -8.37 -3.28
C VAL A 74 17.58 -7.61 -3.01
N PRO A 75 18.07 -7.55 -1.76
CA PRO A 75 19.38 -6.97 -1.48
C PRO A 75 20.47 -7.74 -2.23
N SER A 76 21.20 -7.03 -3.09
CA SER A 76 22.38 -7.53 -3.81
C SER A 76 23.69 -6.92 -3.30
N TYR A 77 23.62 -6.15 -2.22
CA TYR A 77 24.75 -5.45 -1.62
C TYR A 77 25.71 -6.41 -0.92
N LEU A 78 27.00 -6.17 -1.08
CA LEU A 78 28.03 -6.82 -0.27
C LEU A 78 27.92 -6.33 1.18
N ILE A 79 28.26 -7.20 2.14
CA ILE A 79 28.32 -6.83 3.55
C ILE A 79 29.41 -5.76 3.72
N PRO A 80 29.07 -4.56 4.24
CA PRO A 80 30.06 -3.53 4.55
C PRO A 80 31.06 -4.02 5.60
N VAL A 81 32.33 -3.73 5.41
CA VAL A 81 33.37 -3.99 6.42
C VAL A 81 33.15 -3.01 7.59
N ALA A 82 32.88 -3.54 8.78
CA ALA A 82 32.51 -2.72 9.95
C ALA A 82 33.54 -1.62 10.29
N GLY A 83 34.83 -1.88 10.04
CA GLY A 83 35.91 -0.91 10.27
C GLY A 83 35.88 0.32 9.37
N HIS A 84 35.14 0.29 8.25
CA HIS A 84 34.99 1.41 7.32
C HIS A 84 33.71 2.22 7.56
N LEU A 85 32.85 1.81 8.50
CA LEU A 85 31.64 2.53 8.85
C LEU A 85 31.99 3.70 9.76
N THR A 86 31.84 4.92 9.25
CA THR A 86 32.11 6.16 9.99
C THR A 86 30.83 6.80 10.54
N GLU A 87 29.69 6.58 9.90
CA GLU A 87 28.39 7.09 10.33
C GLU A 87 27.65 6.10 11.25
N PRO A 88 26.75 6.58 12.14
CA PRO A 88 25.91 5.71 12.96
C PRO A 88 25.00 4.80 12.12
N TYR A 89 24.90 3.51 12.48
CA TYR A 89 24.15 2.51 11.72
C TYR A 89 23.32 1.55 12.58
N GLU A 90 22.30 0.92 12.00
CA GLU A 90 21.51 -0.12 12.68
C GLU A 90 22.31 -1.42 12.79
N CYS A 91 22.38 -1.98 14.00
CA CYS A 91 23.15 -3.18 14.31
C CYS A 91 22.38 -4.13 15.23
N ARG A 92 22.97 -5.30 15.47
CA ARG A 92 22.52 -6.24 16.51
C ARG A 92 23.02 -5.81 17.89
N ALA A 93 22.56 -6.51 18.92
CA ALA A 93 22.95 -6.25 20.31
C ALA A 93 24.46 -6.43 20.57
N ASP A 94 25.15 -7.19 19.72
CA ASP A 94 26.60 -7.43 19.75
C ASP A 94 27.39 -6.45 18.85
N GLY A 95 26.71 -5.52 18.18
CA GLY A 95 27.32 -4.52 17.29
C GLY A 95 27.55 -5.02 15.87
N THR A 96 27.25 -6.28 15.57
CA THR A 96 27.38 -6.85 14.23
C THR A 96 26.24 -6.40 13.31
N LEU A 97 26.49 -6.44 12.00
CA LEU A 97 25.48 -6.16 10.98
C LEU A 97 24.46 -7.31 10.89
N ASP A 98 23.20 -6.97 10.58
CA ASP A 98 22.15 -7.97 10.44
C ASP A 98 22.26 -8.74 9.12
N VAL A 99 22.17 -10.07 9.17
CA VAL A 99 22.25 -11.00 8.03
C VAL A 99 21.10 -12.00 8.06
N CYS A 100 20.65 -12.49 6.91
CA CYS A 100 19.54 -13.45 6.82
C CYS A 100 19.97 -14.83 6.33
N PHE A 101 19.74 -15.87 7.12
CA PHE A 101 19.96 -17.27 6.73
C PHE A 101 18.66 -18.04 6.39
N LYS A 102 17.52 -17.33 6.25
CA LYS A 102 16.22 -17.97 5.99
C LYS A 102 15.99 -18.21 4.51
N ASP A 103 15.35 -19.33 4.18
CA ASP A 103 14.93 -19.71 2.83
C ASP A 103 16.07 -19.46 1.82
N ASN A 104 15.82 -18.70 0.76
CA ASN A 104 16.78 -18.45 -0.32
C ASN A 104 17.75 -17.29 -0.03
N CYS A 105 17.90 -16.85 1.24
CA CYS A 105 18.72 -15.68 1.58
C CYS A 105 20.21 -15.97 1.81
N GLU A 106 20.59 -17.21 2.13
CA GLU A 106 21.99 -17.68 2.10
C GLU A 106 23.01 -16.80 2.86
N GLY A 107 22.60 -16.21 3.99
CA GLY A 107 23.49 -15.35 4.79
C GLY A 107 23.72 -13.96 4.22
N ARG A 108 22.96 -13.53 3.20
CA ARG A 108 23.04 -12.18 2.62
C ARG A 108 22.80 -11.11 3.68
N TRP A 109 23.50 -9.99 3.52
CA TRP A 109 23.31 -8.80 4.32
C TRP A 109 21.85 -8.34 4.29
N LYS A 110 21.35 -7.86 5.43
CA LYS A 110 20.08 -7.16 5.54
C LYS A 110 20.36 -5.68 5.78
N PRO A 111 20.47 -4.86 4.72
CA PRO A 111 20.57 -3.43 4.89
C PRO A 111 19.36 -2.88 5.68
N PRO A 112 19.50 -1.76 6.37
CA PRO A 112 18.39 -1.11 7.08
C PRO A 112 17.11 -0.99 6.26
N GLY A 113 15.97 -1.26 6.90
CA GLY A 113 14.66 -1.32 6.25
C GLY A 113 14.42 -2.59 5.40
N THR A 114 15.31 -3.58 5.46
CA THR A 114 15.13 -4.88 4.79
C THR A 114 14.48 -5.90 5.71
N HIS A 115 13.44 -6.57 5.21
CA HIS A 115 12.78 -7.65 5.94
C HIS A 115 12.60 -8.90 5.10
N HIS A 116 12.66 -10.05 5.77
CA HIS A 116 12.42 -11.36 5.17
C HIS A 116 10.93 -11.58 4.95
N CYS A 117 10.52 -11.81 3.71
CA CYS A 117 9.15 -12.20 3.40
C CYS A 117 9.06 -13.72 3.28
N SER A 118 8.40 -14.37 4.23
CA SER A 118 8.19 -15.84 4.19
C SER A 118 7.35 -16.29 2.99
N ALA A 119 6.41 -15.46 2.53
CA ALA A 119 5.59 -15.78 1.35
C ALA A 119 6.39 -15.76 0.04
N CYS A 120 7.46 -14.95 -0.04
CA CYS A 120 8.35 -14.91 -1.20
C CYS A 120 9.65 -15.70 -1.00
N GLY A 121 9.93 -16.21 0.20
CA GLY A 121 11.17 -16.92 0.53
C GLY A 121 12.44 -16.08 0.44
N VAL A 122 12.35 -14.75 0.49
CA VAL A 122 13.51 -13.86 0.31
C VAL A 122 13.36 -12.51 1.04
N CYS A 123 14.48 -11.94 1.44
CA CYS A 123 14.58 -10.57 1.92
C CYS A 123 14.25 -9.53 0.84
N ARG A 124 13.51 -8.50 1.22
CA ARG A 124 13.15 -7.36 0.38
C ARG A 124 13.63 -6.06 1.03
N LEU A 125 14.35 -5.24 0.28
CA LEU A 125 14.80 -3.92 0.70
C LEU A 125 13.62 -2.94 0.73
N GLY A 126 13.55 -2.13 1.78
CA GLY A 126 12.47 -1.16 1.99
C GLY A 126 11.12 -1.86 2.11
N PHE A 127 11.08 -3.04 2.74
CA PHE A 127 9.90 -3.87 2.83
C PHE A 127 8.78 -3.19 3.62
N ASP A 128 7.60 -3.14 3.04
CA ASP A 128 6.40 -2.62 3.70
C ASP A 128 5.48 -3.77 4.14
N HIS A 129 4.97 -4.54 3.18
CA HIS A 129 4.20 -5.75 3.43
C HIS A 129 4.16 -6.67 2.20
N HIS A 130 3.77 -7.93 2.39
CA HIS A 130 3.36 -8.78 1.27
C HIS A 130 1.87 -8.56 1.02
N CYS A 131 1.52 -8.15 -0.20
CA CYS A 131 0.12 -7.90 -0.57
C CYS A 131 -0.42 -9.09 -1.36
N PRO A 132 -1.38 -9.87 -0.80
CA PRO A 132 -1.99 -10.99 -1.51
C PRO A 132 -2.71 -10.57 -2.80
N TRP A 133 -3.27 -9.35 -2.81
CA TRP A 133 -4.02 -8.80 -3.96
C TRP A 133 -3.14 -8.53 -5.18
N LEU A 134 -1.88 -8.20 -4.94
CA LEU A 134 -0.87 -8.02 -6.01
C LEU A 134 -0.05 -9.30 -6.20
N GLY A 135 -0.20 -10.25 -5.28
CA GLY A 135 0.63 -11.44 -5.21
C GLY A 135 2.12 -11.12 -5.06
N ASN A 136 2.49 -9.95 -4.55
CA ASN A 136 3.86 -9.47 -4.52
C ASN A 136 4.14 -8.64 -3.26
N CYS A 137 5.42 -8.45 -2.94
CA CYS A 137 5.84 -7.54 -1.88
C CYS A 137 5.72 -6.08 -2.32
N LEU A 138 5.13 -5.26 -1.44
CA LEU A 138 5.25 -3.82 -1.51
C LEU A 138 6.53 -3.42 -0.81
N THR A 139 7.30 -2.62 -1.51
CA THR A 139 8.49 -1.97 -0.98
C THR A 139 8.39 -0.48 -1.20
N THR A 140 9.27 0.28 -0.55
CA THR A 140 9.38 1.74 -0.73
C THR A 140 9.49 2.15 -2.19
N ARG A 141 10.12 1.35 -3.06
CA ARG A 141 10.21 1.58 -4.52
C ARG A 141 8.84 1.53 -5.22
N ARG A 142 7.96 0.63 -4.78
CA ARG A 142 6.62 0.45 -5.36
C ARG A 142 5.51 1.19 -4.60
N LEU A 143 5.87 1.95 -3.58
CA LEU A 143 4.91 2.64 -2.74
C LEU A 143 4.14 3.73 -3.51
N LYS A 144 4.79 4.43 -4.45
CA LYS A 144 4.12 5.48 -5.27
C LYS A 144 3.05 4.92 -6.21
N PRO A 145 3.34 3.95 -7.10
CA PRO A 145 2.30 3.37 -7.95
C PRO A 145 1.19 2.71 -7.13
N PHE A 146 1.53 2.12 -5.97
CA PHE A 146 0.53 1.59 -5.04
C PHE A 146 -0.37 2.67 -4.45
N LEU A 147 0.21 3.77 -3.95
CA LEU A 147 -0.57 4.89 -3.43
C LEU A 147 -1.47 5.52 -4.49
N ALA A 148 -0.98 5.63 -5.73
CA ALA A 148 -1.78 6.12 -6.86
C ALA A 148 -2.94 5.18 -7.23
N LEU A 149 -2.71 3.86 -7.22
CA LEU A 149 -3.77 2.87 -7.40
C LEU A 149 -4.86 3.04 -6.34
N LEU A 150 -4.46 3.15 -5.07
CA LEU A 150 -5.39 3.34 -3.96
C LEU A 150 -6.14 4.68 -4.03
N PHE A 151 -5.47 5.75 -4.47
CA PHE A 151 -6.08 7.09 -4.58
C PHE A 151 -7.06 7.20 -5.74
N LEU A 152 -6.77 6.58 -6.89
CA LEU A 152 -7.63 6.62 -8.06
C LEU A 152 -8.84 5.68 -7.96
N THR A 153 -8.75 4.60 -7.19
CA THR A 153 -9.83 3.61 -7.08
C THR A 153 -11.17 4.18 -6.57
N PRO A 154 -11.24 4.90 -5.42
CA PRO A 154 -12.49 5.46 -4.92
C PRO A 154 -13.20 6.40 -5.91
N PRO A 155 -12.55 7.42 -6.51
CA PRO A 155 -13.22 8.29 -7.47
C PRO A 155 -13.68 7.53 -8.71
N THR A 156 -12.89 6.58 -9.24
CA THR A 156 -13.32 5.76 -10.39
C THR A 156 -14.62 5.00 -10.09
N VAL A 157 -14.74 4.40 -8.90
CA VAL A 157 -15.97 3.69 -8.49
C VAL A 157 -17.15 4.66 -8.42
N VAL A 158 -16.98 5.84 -7.83
CA VAL A 158 -18.04 6.86 -7.72
C VAL A 158 -18.48 7.32 -9.10
N PHE A 159 -17.54 7.70 -9.96
CA PHE A 159 -17.84 8.14 -11.32
C PHE A 159 -18.55 7.05 -12.12
N ALA A 160 -18.06 5.81 -12.07
CA ALA A 160 -18.66 4.68 -12.78
C ALA A 160 -20.08 4.34 -12.29
N ALA A 161 -20.36 4.48 -11.00
CA ALA A 161 -21.69 4.20 -10.44
C ALA A 161 -22.71 5.32 -10.70
N THR A 162 -22.26 6.57 -10.85
CA THR A 162 -23.12 7.76 -10.89
C THR A 162 -24.29 7.68 -11.89
N PRO A 163 -24.13 7.27 -13.16
CA PRO A 163 -25.26 7.26 -14.10
C PRO A 163 -26.29 6.16 -13.85
N VAL A 164 -25.90 5.09 -13.17
CA VAL A 164 -26.73 3.89 -12.99
C VAL A 164 -27.33 3.79 -11.59
N ILE A 165 -26.79 4.52 -10.60
CA ILE A 165 -27.15 4.36 -9.20
C ILE A 165 -28.64 4.62 -8.92
N GLU A 166 -29.23 5.63 -9.56
CA GLU A 166 -30.65 5.96 -9.38
C GLU A 166 -31.56 4.85 -9.93
N HIS A 167 -31.21 4.28 -11.09
CA HIS A 167 -31.96 3.20 -11.73
C HIS A 167 -31.86 1.92 -10.91
N VAL A 168 -30.65 1.60 -10.46
CA VAL A 168 -30.39 0.45 -9.60
C VAL A 168 -31.14 0.60 -8.28
N TRP A 169 -31.18 1.79 -7.68
CA TRP A 169 -31.93 2.03 -6.46
C TRP A 169 -33.43 1.86 -6.64
N LYS A 170 -34.02 2.49 -7.66
CA LYS A 170 -35.45 2.35 -7.97
C LYS A 170 -35.83 0.89 -8.22
N TYR A 171 -35.01 0.17 -8.98
CA TYR A 171 -35.28 -1.21 -9.31
C TYR A 171 -35.03 -2.16 -8.13
N ALA A 172 -34.07 -1.89 -7.26
CA ALA A 172 -33.90 -2.61 -6.00
C ALA A 172 -35.07 -2.38 -5.04
N ALA A 173 -35.60 -1.16 -4.98
CA ALA A 173 -36.80 -0.85 -4.21
C ALA A 173 -38.04 -1.59 -4.75
N LEU A 174 -38.18 -1.63 -6.09
CA LEU A 174 -39.23 -2.42 -6.75
C LEU A 174 -39.07 -3.92 -6.44
N ALA A 175 -37.88 -4.48 -6.62
CA ALA A 175 -37.57 -5.87 -6.29
C ALA A 175 -37.94 -6.19 -4.84
N LEU A 176 -37.55 -5.33 -3.90
CA LEU A 176 -37.92 -5.48 -2.49
C LEU A 176 -39.44 -5.48 -2.29
N ALA A 177 -40.16 -4.54 -2.91
CA ALA A 177 -41.61 -4.48 -2.84
C ALA A 177 -42.27 -5.75 -3.41
N THR A 178 -41.85 -6.21 -4.59
CA THR A 178 -42.33 -7.45 -5.22
C THR A 178 -42.08 -8.65 -4.31
N SER A 179 -40.88 -8.78 -3.73
CA SER A 179 -40.56 -9.90 -2.83
C SER A 179 -41.42 -9.93 -1.57
N ARG A 180 -41.94 -8.78 -1.13
CA ARG A 180 -42.78 -8.66 0.07
C ARG A 180 -44.26 -8.88 -0.24
N ALA A 181 -44.67 -8.72 -1.49
CA ALA A 181 -46.02 -8.94 -1.96
C ALA A 181 -46.24 -10.39 -2.43
N ASP A 182 -45.20 -11.06 -2.93
CA ASP A 182 -45.29 -12.42 -3.43
C ASP A 182 -45.55 -13.44 -2.30
N ALA A 183 -46.57 -14.27 -2.47
CA ALA A 183 -47.03 -15.22 -1.46
C ALA A 183 -45.97 -16.29 -1.12
N TRP A 184 -45.24 -16.77 -2.13
CA TRP A 184 -44.18 -17.77 -1.93
C TRP A 184 -43.00 -17.15 -1.17
N ALA A 185 -42.53 -15.98 -1.58
CA ALA A 185 -41.43 -15.28 -0.94
C ALA A 185 -41.74 -14.90 0.51
N VAL A 186 -42.98 -14.51 0.81
CA VAL A 186 -43.43 -14.27 2.17
C VAL A 186 -43.34 -15.53 3.02
N GLN A 187 -43.87 -16.66 2.55
CA GLN A 187 -43.85 -17.91 3.31
C GLN A 187 -42.44 -18.52 3.44
N ALA A 188 -41.62 -18.38 2.41
CA ALA A 188 -40.28 -18.96 2.34
C ALA A 188 -39.23 -18.14 3.10
N TRP A 189 -39.37 -16.81 3.13
CA TRP A 189 -38.35 -15.90 3.71
C TRP A 189 -38.93 -14.95 4.75
N TRP A 190 -39.88 -14.08 4.39
CA TRP A 190 -40.28 -12.97 5.27
C TRP A 190 -41.01 -13.41 6.54
N ALA A 191 -41.81 -14.46 6.50
CA ALA A 191 -42.54 -14.96 7.68
C ALA A 191 -41.65 -15.83 8.60
N ARG A 192 -40.45 -16.22 8.15
CA ARG A 192 -39.60 -17.15 8.89
C ARG A 192 -38.73 -16.42 9.91
N TRP A 193 -38.76 -16.86 11.16
CA TRP A 193 -37.94 -16.27 12.24
C TRP A 193 -36.44 -16.34 11.94
N TRP A 194 -35.96 -17.43 11.33
CA TRP A 194 -34.54 -17.65 11.06
C TRP A 194 -33.94 -16.66 10.06
N SER A 195 -34.77 -16.03 9.22
CA SER A 195 -34.31 -14.95 8.32
C SER A 195 -33.79 -13.70 9.07
N TRP A 196 -34.12 -13.55 10.37
CA TRP A 196 -33.57 -12.51 11.24
C TRP A 196 -32.21 -12.86 11.85
N VAL A 197 -31.73 -14.09 11.63
CA VAL A 197 -30.47 -14.60 12.19
C VAL A 197 -29.47 -14.91 11.08
N VAL A 198 -29.95 -15.48 9.98
CA VAL A 198 -29.12 -15.91 8.84
C VAL A 198 -28.65 -14.69 8.02
N TRP A 199 -27.40 -14.72 7.53
CA TRP A 199 -26.75 -13.65 6.74
C TRP A 199 -26.52 -12.30 7.46
N GLY A 200 -26.19 -12.34 8.76
CA GLY A 200 -25.79 -11.13 9.50
C GLY A 200 -26.97 -10.34 10.07
N GLY A 201 -28.07 -11.03 10.38
CA GLY A 201 -29.17 -10.46 11.14
C GLY A 201 -30.10 -9.57 10.31
N PRO A 202 -30.62 -8.45 10.87
CA PRO A 202 -31.55 -7.56 10.19
C PRO A 202 -31.08 -7.12 8.80
N VAL A 203 -29.79 -6.86 8.60
CA VAL A 203 -29.24 -6.45 7.29
C VAL A 203 -29.37 -7.56 6.24
N GLY A 204 -29.05 -8.80 6.62
CA GLY A 204 -29.16 -9.97 5.75
C GLY A 204 -30.59 -10.24 5.28
N ARG A 205 -31.56 -10.04 6.16
CA ARG A 205 -32.99 -10.18 5.86
C ARG A 205 -33.42 -9.34 4.66
N TRP A 206 -33.04 -8.06 4.66
CA TRP A 206 -33.37 -7.15 3.57
C TRP A 206 -32.61 -7.46 2.29
N PHE A 207 -31.32 -7.80 2.41
CA PHE A 207 -30.47 -8.14 1.27
C PHE A 207 -30.98 -9.37 0.50
N VAL A 208 -31.29 -10.46 1.20
CA VAL A 208 -31.84 -11.67 0.57
C VAL A 208 -33.24 -11.42 0.02
N GLY A 209 -34.05 -10.59 0.68
CA GLY A 209 -35.34 -10.13 0.17
C GLY A 209 -35.23 -9.45 -1.19
N VAL A 210 -34.27 -8.53 -1.34
CA VAL A 210 -33.96 -7.90 -2.64
C VAL A 210 -33.56 -8.94 -3.69
N ILE A 211 -32.71 -9.91 -3.36
CA ILE A 211 -32.29 -10.97 -4.29
C ILE A 211 -33.48 -11.83 -4.76
N ILE A 212 -34.35 -12.24 -3.83
CA ILE A 212 -35.58 -12.98 -4.16
C ILE A 212 -36.46 -12.14 -5.10
N GLY A 213 -36.62 -10.85 -4.79
CA GLY A 213 -37.34 -9.90 -5.63
C GLY A 213 -36.80 -9.81 -7.05
N PHE A 214 -35.48 -9.71 -7.19
CA PHE A 214 -34.82 -9.71 -8.51
C PHE A 214 -35.09 -10.99 -9.30
N ARG A 215 -35.10 -12.16 -8.64
CA ARG A 215 -35.40 -13.44 -9.29
C ARG A 215 -36.87 -13.53 -9.73
N LEU A 216 -37.79 -13.02 -8.92
CA LEU A 216 -39.22 -12.98 -9.27
C LEU A 216 -39.47 -12.08 -10.47
N LEU A 217 -38.90 -10.86 -10.47
CA LEU A 217 -38.98 -9.93 -11.60
C LEU A 217 -38.36 -10.52 -12.88
N GLU A 218 -37.27 -11.29 -12.76
CA GLU A 218 -36.66 -11.98 -13.89
C GLU A 218 -37.57 -13.09 -14.45
N ALA A 219 -38.23 -13.87 -13.59
CA ALA A 219 -39.18 -14.91 -14.00
C ALA A 219 -40.48 -14.36 -14.62
N GLU A 220 -40.96 -13.20 -14.17
CA GLU A 220 -42.04 -12.47 -14.85
C GLU A 220 -41.60 -11.95 -16.21
N ARG A 221 -40.37 -11.41 -16.30
CA ARG A 221 -39.80 -10.93 -17.56
C ARG A 221 -39.63 -12.04 -18.59
N GLU A 222 -39.15 -13.22 -18.22
CA GLU A 222 -39.01 -14.34 -19.16
C GLU A 222 -40.37 -14.73 -19.75
N ARG A 223 -41.44 -14.67 -18.96
CA ARG A 223 -42.81 -14.89 -19.42
C ARG A 223 -43.30 -13.80 -20.38
N GLU A 224 -43.01 -12.52 -20.12
CA GLU A 224 -43.39 -11.41 -21.00
C GLU A 224 -42.51 -11.28 -22.27
N MET A 225 -41.23 -11.64 -22.19
CA MET A 225 -40.27 -11.52 -23.31
C MET A 225 -40.50 -12.57 -24.39
N HIS A 226 -41.10 -13.72 -24.05
CA HIS A 226 -41.66 -14.64 -25.05
C HIS A 226 -42.73 -13.97 -25.94
N VAL A 227 -43.25 -12.79 -25.56
CA VAL A 227 -44.30 -12.06 -26.28
C VAL A 227 -43.78 -10.75 -26.95
N ARG A 228 -42.72 -10.09 -26.45
CA ARG A 228 -42.15 -8.88 -27.11
C ARG A 228 -40.63 -8.72 -26.94
N VAL A 229 -39.94 -8.53 -28.07
CA VAL A 229 -38.51 -8.21 -28.16
C VAL A 229 -38.26 -6.72 -27.93
N ARG A 230 -37.63 -6.38 -26.80
CA ARG A 230 -36.60 -5.31 -26.63
C ARG A 230 -36.15 -5.30 -25.16
N ALA A 231 -35.30 -6.24 -24.79
CA ALA A 231 -34.63 -6.24 -23.49
C ALA A 231 -33.22 -5.66 -23.65
N GLY A 232 -33.09 -4.35 -23.50
CA GLY A 232 -31.79 -3.67 -23.57
C GLY A 232 -31.54 -2.64 -22.47
N GLU A 233 -32.51 -2.32 -21.61
CA GLU A 233 -32.45 -1.09 -20.79
C GLU A 233 -32.74 -1.27 -19.29
N LEU A 234 -32.98 -2.49 -18.79
CA LEU A 234 -33.34 -2.72 -17.38
C LEU A 234 -32.14 -3.21 -16.54
N PRO A 235 -31.90 -2.63 -15.35
CA PRO A 235 -30.76 -2.96 -14.51
C PRO A 235 -30.85 -4.40 -13.99
N HIS A 236 -29.84 -5.21 -14.29
CA HIS A 236 -29.74 -6.59 -13.82
C HIS A 236 -29.22 -6.64 -12.39
N ALA A 237 -29.58 -7.68 -11.61
CA ALA A 237 -29.03 -7.91 -10.28
C ALA A 237 -27.49 -7.90 -10.26
N ARG A 238 -26.85 -8.33 -11.36
CA ARG A 238 -25.40 -8.28 -11.57
C ARG A 238 -24.82 -6.86 -11.46
N LEU A 239 -25.53 -5.85 -11.98
CA LEU A 239 -25.09 -4.46 -11.93
C LEU A 239 -25.11 -3.93 -10.49
N ALA A 240 -26.15 -4.26 -9.73
CA ALA A 240 -26.24 -3.92 -8.30
C ALA A 240 -25.09 -4.55 -7.50
N VAL A 241 -24.81 -5.85 -7.72
CA VAL A 241 -23.70 -6.56 -7.07
C VAL A 241 -22.36 -5.91 -7.42
N LEU A 242 -22.13 -5.55 -8.68
CA LEU A 242 -20.89 -4.91 -9.11
C LEU A 242 -20.69 -3.55 -8.47
N ILE A 243 -21.73 -2.72 -8.39
CA ILE A 243 -21.67 -1.40 -7.72
C ILE A 243 -21.36 -1.61 -6.23
N CYS A 244 -22.05 -2.50 -5.55
CA CYS A 244 -21.79 -2.79 -4.13
C CYS A 244 -20.35 -3.26 -3.90
N ALA A 245 -19.86 -4.22 -4.69
CA ALA A 245 -18.48 -4.71 -4.60
C ALA A 245 -17.47 -3.58 -4.87
N GLY A 246 -17.73 -2.75 -5.88
CA GLY A 246 -16.93 -1.56 -6.18
C GLY A 246 -16.90 -0.58 -5.02
N THR A 247 -18.05 -0.28 -4.40
CA THR A 247 -18.15 0.63 -3.26
C THR A 247 -17.35 0.12 -2.06
N VAL A 248 -17.47 -1.17 -1.72
CA VAL A 248 -16.69 -1.78 -0.64
C VAL A 248 -15.19 -1.66 -0.92
N LEU A 249 -14.76 -1.97 -2.15
CA LEU A 249 -13.36 -1.82 -2.57
C LEU A 249 -12.89 -0.36 -2.51
N GLY A 250 -13.73 0.59 -2.92
CA GLY A 250 -13.44 2.02 -2.85
C GLY A 250 -13.25 2.52 -1.41
N LEU A 251 -14.12 2.10 -0.49
CA LEU A 251 -14.01 2.44 0.94
C LEU A 251 -12.75 1.82 1.57
N PHE A 252 -12.46 0.56 1.25
CA PHE A 252 -11.25 -0.11 1.71
C PHE A 252 -9.99 0.62 1.20
N SER A 253 -9.95 0.96 -0.09
CA SER A 253 -8.85 1.72 -0.68
C SER A 253 -8.66 3.08 -0.02
N LEU A 254 -9.74 3.80 0.28
CA LEU A 254 -9.68 5.08 0.99
C LEU A 254 -9.06 4.94 2.39
N GLY A 255 -9.47 3.92 3.15
CA GLY A 255 -8.88 3.61 4.45
C GLY A 255 -7.38 3.30 4.35
N MET A 256 -6.99 2.54 3.32
CA MET A 256 -5.60 2.23 3.04
C MET A 256 -4.78 3.47 2.64
N VAL A 257 -5.35 4.41 1.88
CA VAL A 257 -4.68 5.70 1.57
C VAL A 257 -4.36 6.43 2.86
N VAL A 258 -5.34 6.61 3.74
CA VAL A 258 -5.16 7.34 4.99
C VAL A 258 -4.09 6.70 5.87
N ALA A 259 -4.12 5.37 6.01
CA ALA A 259 -3.11 4.63 6.76
C ALA A 259 -1.71 4.78 6.15
N THR A 260 -1.59 4.58 4.84
CA THR A 260 -0.31 4.65 4.11
C THR A 260 0.29 6.05 4.17
N VAL A 261 -0.52 7.09 3.94
CA VAL A 261 -0.06 8.48 4.03
C VAL A 261 0.39 8.80 5.44
N ARG A 262 -0.35 8.38 6.48
CA ARG A 262 0.06 8.59 7.88
C ARG A 262 1.42 7.95 8.17
N ASP A 263 1.64 6.73 7.69
CA ASP A 263 2.88 5.99 7.93
C ASP A 263 4.06 6.65 7.17
N ILE A 264 3.85 7.10 5.92
CA ILE A 264 4.80 7.93 5.17
C ILE A 264 5.16 9.20 5.95
N LEU A 265 4.17 9.95 6.44
CA LEU A 265 4.41 11.21 7.14
C LEU A 265 5.21 11.00 8.43
N ARG A 266 5.16 9.81 9.04
CA ARG A 266 5.96 9.41 10.21
C ARG A 266 7.31 8.79 9.86
N GLY A 267 7.66 8.67 8.58
CA GLY A 267 8.92 8.06 8.14
C GLY A 267 8.99 6.56 8.48
N GLN A 268 7.84 5.88 8.48
CA GLN A 268 7.71 4.47 8.85
C GLN A 268 7.14 3.66 7.69
N THR A 269 7.53 2.39 7.62
CA THR A 269 6.79 1.38 6.87
C THR A 269 5.60 0.86 7.71
N ALA A 270 4.62 0.23 7.07
CA ALA A 270 3.51 -0.45 7.74
C ALA A 270 4.02 -1.49 8.75
N LEU A 271 5.10 -2.21 8.40
CA LEU A 271 5.76 -3.16 9.29
C LEU A 271 6.40 -2.47 10.50
N ASP A 272 7.11 -1.36 10.32
CA ASP A 272 7.69 -0.60 11.44
C ASP A 272 6.61 -0.19 12.44
N GLY A 273 5.46 0.29 11.94
CA GLY A 273 4.32 0.64 12.78
C GLY A 273 3.75 -0.54 13.57
N ILE A 274 3.73 -1.75 12.99
CA ILE A 274 3.30 -2.97 13.70
C ILE A 274 4.33 -3.39 14.74
N ILE A 275 5.62 -3.37 14.40
CA ILE A 275 6.71 -3.73 15.31
C ILE A 275 6.69 -2.80 16.52
N LEU A 276 6.64 -1.49 16.31
CA LEU A 276 6.56 -0.50 17.39
C LEU A 276 5.36 -0.77 18.30
N ARG A 277 4.16 -0.96 17.73
CA ARG A 277 2.95 -1.29 18.52
C ARG A 277 3.11 -2.58 19.34
N ARG A 278 3.77 -3.61 18.80
CA ARG A 278 4.03 -4.87 19.52
C ARG A 278 5.03 -4.66 20.65
N VAL A 279 6.13 -3.95 20.41
CA VAL A 279 7.15 -3.65 21.43
C VAL A 279 6.54 -2.81 22.55
N THR A 280 5.77 -1.76 22.23
CA THR A 280 5.11 -0.93 23.25
C THR A 280 4.10 -1.72 24.09
N ARG A 281 3.33 -2.64 23.49
CA ARG A 281 2.41 -3.51 24.25
C ARG A 281 3.16 -4.54 25.08
N GLY A 282 4.15 -5.23 24.49
CA GLY A 282 4.96 -6.22 25.19
C GLY A 282 5.66 -5.63 26.42
N ILE A 283 6.14 -4.39 26.34
CA ILE A 283 6.72 -3.70 27.51
C ILE A 283 5.67 -3.38 28.58
N ARG A 284 4.43 -3.04 28.21
CA ARG A 284 3.34 -2.90 29.19
C ARG A 284 2.99 -4.23 29.87
N ASP A 285 3.22 -5.35 29.19
CA ASP A 285 2.90 -6.69 29.67
C ASP A 285 4.10 -7.39 30.36
N LEU A 286 5.28 -6.76 30.41
CA LEU A 286 6.45 -7.29 31.12
C LEU A 286 6.22 -7.26 32.64
N ARG A 287 5.72 -8.36 33.21
CA ARG A 287 6.06 -8.76 34.59
C ARG A 287 7.53 -9.18 34.63
N PRO A 288 8.33 -8.76 35.61
CA PRO A 288 9.69 -9.27 35.77
C PRO A 288 9.63 -10.78 36.06
N ASP A 289 10.38 -11.57 35.28
CA ASP A 289 10.66 -12.97 35.62
C ASP A 289 11.56 -13.03 36.85
N ILE A 290 11.44 -14.09 37.65
CA ILE A 290 12.12 -14.39 38.92
C ILE A 290 13.66 -14.36 38.77
N ARG A 291 14.19 -14.43 37.54
CA ARG A 291 15.63 -14.34 37.23
C ARG A 291 16.08 -12.98 36.65
N GLY A 292 15.20 -11.99 36.55
CA GLY A 292 15.56 -10.64 36.09
C GLY A 292 15.96 -10.53 34.61
N ARG A 293 15.74 -11.56 33.77
CA ARG A 293 16.00 -11.49 32.33
C ARG A 293 14.77 -10.94 31.59
N THR A 294 14.93 -9.77 30.97
CA THR A 294 13.99 -9.25 29.99
C THR A 294 14.22 -9.94 28.64
N HIS A 295 13.17 -10.53 28.06
CA HIS A 295 13.24 -11.05 26.70
C HIS A 295 13.39 -9.89 25.70
N THR A 296 14.58 -9.71 25.13
CA THR A 296 14.93 -8.65 24.16
C THR A 296 14.40 -8.89 22.75
N ASN A 297 13.40 -9.75 22.58
CA ASN A 297 12.88 -10.11 21.26
C ASN A 297 12.23 -8.89 20.57
N GLY A 298 12.98 -8.24 19.68
CA GLY A 298 12.50 -7.15 18.82
C GLY A 298 13.07 -5.77 19.12
N MET A 299 14.00 -5.62 20.07
CA MET A 299 14.70 -4.35 20.29
C MET A 299 15.69 -4.09 19.14
N ARG A 300 15.67 -2.87 18.59
CA ARG A 300 16.64 -2.41 17.59
C ARG A 300 17.80 -1.71 18.30
N TYR A 301 18.99 -1.80 17.72
CA TYR A 301 20.20 -1.16 18.26
C TYR A 301 20.86 -0.30 17.19
N ILE A 302 21.53 0.76 17.65
CA ILE A 302 22.36 1.63 16.82
C ILE A 302 23.80 1.49 17.30
N CYS A 303 24.71 1.23 16.36
CA CYS A 303 26.14 1.28 16.61
C CYS A 303 26.68 2.65 16.23
N ILE A 304 27.51 3.20 17.10
CA ILE A 304 28.22 4.46 16.89
C ILE A 304 29.72 4.16 16.80
N PRO A 305 30.33 4.23 15.60
CA PRO A 305 31.72 3.84 15.39
C PRO A 305 32.72 4.69 16.19
N ASP A 306 32.59 6.01 16.10
CA ASP A 306 33.36 6.96 16.91
C ASP A 306 32.42 7.81 17.76
N ILE A 307 32.37 7.52 19.06
CA ILE A 307 31.53 8.23 20.01
C ILE A 307 31.96 9.69 20.22
N ASN A 308 33.23 10.01 19.97
CA ASN A 308 33.76 11.36 20.14
C ASN A 308 33.34 12.28 18.99
N SER A 309 33.28 11.77 17.75
CA SER A 309 32.72 12.51 16.60
C SER A 309 31.32 13.08 16.88
N LEU A 310 30.48 12.32 17.60
CA LEU A 310 29.13 12.74 17.99
C LEU A 310 29.11 13.87 19.01
N LEU A 311 30.15 14.05 19.80
CA LEU A 311 30.25 15.11 20.81
C LEU A 311 30.78 16.43 20.23
N ILE A 312 31.56 16.36 19.14
CA ILE A 312 32.26 17.48 18.51
C ILE A 312 31.34 18.30 17.58
N SER A 313 30.25 17.71 17.08
CA SER A 313 29.34 18.38 16.14
C SER A 313 28.63 19.60 16.75
N ARG A 314 29.28 20.77 16.62
CA ARG A 314 28.68 22.12 16.70
C ARG A 314 27.64 22.29 15.58
N PRO A 315 26.62 23.17 15.74
CA PRO A 315 25.76 23.51 14.63
C PRO A 315 26.60 24.14 13.51
N ALA A 316 26.66 23.50 12.35
CA ALA A 316 27.39 24.00 11.19
C ALA A 316 26.76 25.31 10.71
N HIS A 317 27.38 26.42 11.09
CA HIS A 317 27.22 27.69 10.40
C HIS A 317 28.39 27.79 9.42
N THR A 318 28.07 27.88 8.13
CA THR A 318 28.93 28.03 6.94
C THR A 318 29.38 26.74 6.22
N LYS A 319 29.47 26.88 4.89
CA LYS A 319 29.55 25.82 3.87
C LYS A 319 30.98 25.34 3.58
N ASP A 320 31.99 25.91 4.23
CA ASP A 320 33.38 25.81 3.78
C ASP A 320 34.19 24.69 4.46
N ASP A 321 33.66 24.04 5.51
CA ASP A 321 34.40 23.01 6.27
C ASP A 321 34.38 21.60 5.61
N LEU A 322 33.68 21.42 4.48
CA LEU A 322 33.50 20.10 3.85
C LEU A 322 34.66 19.65 2.95
N VAL A 323 35.65 20.51 2.67
CA VAL A 323 36.67 20.23 1.64
C VAL A 323 37.97 19.61 2.21
N HIS A 324 38.23 19.70 3.51
CA HIS A 324 39.54 19.30 4.06
C HIS A 324 39.63 17.92 4.74
N ALA A 325 38.58 17.09 4.73
CA ALA A 325 38.62 15.76 5.35
C ALA A 325 39.04 14.61 4.40
N HIS A 326 39.29 14.89 3.12
CA HIS A 326 39.75 13.89 2.15
C HIS A 326 41.25 13.99 1.89
N ALA A 327 42.07 13.67 2.88
CA ALA A 327 43.46 13.34 2.62
C ALA A 327 44.00 12.38 3.68
N SER A 328 44.70 11.35 3.18
CA SER A 328 45.52 10.36 3.90
C SER A 328 44.79 9.25 4.68
N THR A 329 44.82 8.03 4.16
CA THR A 329 45.83 7.02 4.55
C THR A 329 45.59 5.68 3.85
N ASP A 330 46.65 5.15 3.26
CA ASP A 330 46.75 3.77 2.78
C ASP A 330 46.56 2.79 3.94
N VAL A 331 45.78 1.72 3.76
CA VAL A 331 45.57 0.69 4.78
C VAL A 331 45.70 -0.71 4.18
N HIS A 332 46.63 -1.46 4.77
CA HIS A 332 46.86 -2.89 4.60
C HIS A 332 45.59 -3.73 4.80
N LEU A 333 45.38 -4.68 3.88
CA LEU A 333 44.41 -5.77 3.98
C LEU A 333 44.80 -6.74 5.11
N GLY A 334 44.21 -6.55 6.29
CA GLY A 334 44.20 -7.50 7.40
C GLY A 334 42.77 -7.78 7.82
N ALA A 335 42.35 -9.05 7.71
CA ALA A 335 41.00 -9.51 7.95
C ALA A 335 40.63 -9.53 9.45
N ASP A 336 39.56 -8.83 9.81
CA ASP A 336 38.72 -9.12 10.98
C ASP A 336 37.25 -8.88 10.57
N PRO A 337 36.46 -9.93 10.26
CA PRO A 337 35.15 -9.71 9.65
C PRO A 337 34.01 -9.33 10.62
N ILE A 338 34.20 -9.38 11.95
CA ILE A 338 33.04 -9.46 12.89
C ILE A 338 33.19 -8.63 14.20
N GLY A 339 34.20 -7.76 14.35
CA GLY A 339 34.35 -6.94 15.56
C GLY A 339 34.08 -5.45 15.35
N SER A 340 32.95 -4.90 15.81
CA SER A 340 32.74 -3.45 15.77
C SER A 340 33.47 -2.76 16.94
N LYS A 341 34.36 -1.80 16.66
CA LYS A 341 34.97 -0.90 17.67
C LYS A 341 34.00 0.16 18.25
N GLY A 342 32.73 0.12 17.86
CA GLY A 342 31.73 1.15 18.19
C GLY A 342 30.98 0.91 19.51
N THR A 343 30.31 1.97 20.00
CA THR A 343 29.44 1.90 21.18
C THR A 343 27.99 1.67 20.75
N ILE A 344 27.30 0.76 21.42
CA ILE A 344 25.96 0.29 21.04
C ILE A 344 24.91 0.94 21.95
N PHE A 345 23.85 1.46 21.34
CA PHE A 345 22.72 2.05 22.05
C PHE A 345 21.39 1.40 21.63
N PRO A 346 20.49 1.09 22.58
CA PRO A 346 19.16 0.63 22.24
C PRO A 346 18.32 1.76 21.65
N VAL A 347 17.50 1.46 20.66
CA VAL A 347 16.43 2.35 20.18
C VAL A 347 15.25 2.23 21.13
N LEU A 348 14.73 3.36 21.63
CA LEU A 348 13.62 3.34 22.56
C LEU A 348 12.29 2.99 21.86
N PRO A 349 11.31 2.40 22.56
CA PRO A 349 10.04 1.95 21.97
C PRO A 349 9.18 3.04 21.34
N ASP A 350 9.34 4.29 21.78
CA ASP A 350 8.67 5.48 21.30
C ASP A 350 9.46 6.22 20.21
N GLU A 351 10.69 5.79 19.92
CA GLU A 351 11.54 6.42 18.92
C GLU A 351 11.25 5.89 17.50
N CYS A 352 10.91 6.82 16.61
CA CYS A 352 10.83 6.57 15.18
C CYS A 352 12.21 6.78 14.55
N LEU A 353 12.96 5.69 14.32
CA LEU A 353 14.37 5.74 13.93
C LEU A 353 14.65 6.56 12.66
N TYR A 354 13.75 6.53 11.68
CA TYR A 354 13.91 7.20 10.39
C TYR A 354 12.96 8.38 10.17
N ASP A 355 12.31 8.87 11.23
CA ASP A 355 11.47 10.05 11.14
C ASP A 355 12.33 11.32 11.05
N LEU A 356 12.30 11.97 9.88
CA LEU A 356 13.01 13.23 9.60
C LEU A 356 12.06 14.44 9.63
N GLY A 357 10.81 14.25 10.04
CA GLY A 357 9.73 15.22 9.97
C GLY A 357 8.91 15.09 8.68
N TRP A 358 7.61 15.36 8.79
CA TRP A 358 6.60 15.06 7.77
C TRP A 358 6.94 15.52 6.36
N ARG A 359 7.51 16.73 6.19
CA ARG A 359 7.93 17.26 4.88
C ARG A 359 9.05 16.45 4.26
N ARG A 360 10.08 16.13 5.04
CA ARG A 360 11.24 15.38 4.56
C ARG A 360 10.87 13.93 4.28
N ASN A 361 10.02 13.34 5.11
CA ASN A 361 9.54 11.98 4.91
C ASN A 361 8.69 11.88 3.63
N TRP A 362 7.77 12.84 3.42
CA TRP A 362 6.98 12.92 2.19
C TRP A 362 7.86 13.10 0.96
N ASN A 363 8.79 14.06 0.99
CA ASN A 363 9.71 14.31 -0.12
C ASN A 363 10.55 13.07 -0.43
N ARG A 364 11.02 12.35 0.59
CA ARG A 364 11.77 11.10 0.42
C ARG A 364 10.91 9.99 -0.22
N ALA A 365 9.66 9.83 0.22
CA ALA A 365 8.75 8.84 -0.34
C ALA A 365 8.35 9.17 -1.79
N MET A 366 8.30 10.45 -2.15
CA MET A 366 7.90 10.92 -3.47
C MET A 366 9.07 11.24 -4.42
N ALA A 367 10.32 11.24 -3.93
CA ALA A 367 11.52 11.52 -4.71
C ALA A 367 11.82 10.47 -5.78
N GLY A 368 12.43 10.88 -6.89
CA GLY A 368 12.78 10.01 -8.02
C GLY A 368 11.63 9.71 -8.98
N ALA A 369 11.89 8.90 -10.01
CA ALA A 369 10.88 8.52 -10.99
C ALA A 369 9.78 7.62 -10.40
N TRP A 370 8.62 7.58 -11.05
CA TRP A 370 7.42 6.87 -10.57
C TRP A 370 7.46 5.36 -10.78
N PHE A 371 8.14 4.93 -11.84
CA PHE A 371 8.21 3.53 -12.29
C PHE A 371 9.65 3.03 -12.36
N SER A 372 10.57 3.67 -11.63
CA SER A 372 11.96 3.24 -11.64
C SER A 372 12.17 2.08 -10.69
N ASP A 373 12.92 1.09 -11.16
CA ASP A 373 13.46 0.03 -10.32
C ASP A 373 14.69 0.50 -9.51
N SER A 374 15.23 1.69 -9.81
CA SER A 374 16.36 2.29 -9.09
C SER A 374 15.93 2.97 -7.77
N ILE A 375 16.83 2.96 -6.77
CA ILE A 375 16.57 3.56 -5.46
C ILE A 375 16.50 5.10 -5.61
N PRO A 376 15.52 5.80 -5.01
CA PRO A 376 15.36 7.26 -5.10
C PRO A 376 16.49 8.17 -4.59
N ASP A 377 17.68 7.64 -4.30
CA ASP A 377 18.82 8.41 -3.79
C ASP A 377 20.15 8.02 -4.45
N SER A 378 20.13 7.24 -5.54
CA SER A 378 21.36 6.92 -6.30
C SER A 378 21.78 8.13 -7.14
N GLY A 379 22.44 9.08 -6.49
CA GLY A 379 23.27 10.05 -7.18
C GLY A 379 24.40 9.33 -7.93
N ASP A 380 24.42 9.54 -9.24
CA ASP A 380 25.47 9.23 -10.20
C ASP A 380 25.77 7.75 -10.52
N THR A 381 25.26 7.31 -11.67
CA THR A 381 25.61 6.07 -12.35
C THR A 381 26.85 6.28 -13.23
N SER A 382 28.07 6.13 -12.69
CA SER A 382 29.24 5.75 -13.49
C SER A 382 30.46 5.34 -12.66
N ARG A 383 30.57 4.04 -12.32
CA ARG A 383 31.81 3.23 -12.39
C ARG A 383 31.57 1.83 -11.80
N SER A 384 32.24 0.86 -12.41
CA SER A 384 32.24 -0.58 -12.15
C SER A 384 32.04 -1.05 -10.70
N GLY A 385 31.23 -2.11 -10.53
CA GLY A 385 31.36 -3.07 -9.42
C GLY A 385 30.74 -2.64 -8.09
N SER A 386 29.66 -3.34 -7.70
CA SER A 386 28.88 -3.16 -6.47
C SER A 386 28.20 -1.79 -6.30
N GLU A 387 26.87 -1.75 -6.38
CA GLU A 387 26.10 -0.59 -5.93
C GLU A 387 26.45 -0.32 -4.46
N VAL A 388 26.91 0.88 -4.13
CA VAL A 388 27.15 1.27 -2.74
C VAL A 388 25.80 1.52 -2.07
N TYR A 389 25.52 0.82 -0.97
CA TYR A 389 24.30 1.07 -0.20
C TYR A 389 24.40 2.41 0.53
N ILE A 390 23.42 3.28 0.30
CA ILE A 390 23.32 4.57 0.99
C ILE A 390 22.51 4.38 2.28
N TRP A 391 23.15 4.68 3.41
CA TRP A 391 22.54 4.54 4.72
C TRP A 391 21.39 5.55 4.92
N PRO A 392 20.24 5.10 5.45
CA PRO A 392 19.16 6.02 5.77
C PRO A 392 19.57 6.93 6.92
N LYS A 393 19.33 8.23 6.77
CA LYS A 393 19.59 9.20 7.84
C LYS A 393 18.77 8.85 9.08
N ILE A 394 19.45 8.75 10.22
CA ILE A 394 18.84 8.53 11.53
C ILE A 394 18.18 9.83 12.01
N ASN A 395 17.04 9.68 12.68
CA ASN A 395 16.30 10.76 13.30
C ASN A 395 17.23 11.60 14.22
N PRO A 396 17.39 12.91 13.97
CA PRO A 396 18.22 13.79 14.79
C PRO A 396 17.82 13.85 16.27
N GLY A 397 16.55 13.59 16.59
CA GLY A 397 16.06 13.44 17.96
C GLY A 397 16.73 12.27 18.69
N VAL A 398 16.81 11.11 18.05
CA VAL A 398 17.45 9.90 18.59
C VAL A 398 18.95 10.15 18.82
N LEU A 399 19.63 10.74 17.83
CA LEU A 399 21.05 11.09 17.97
C LEU A 399 21.30 12.11 19.09
N ARG A 400 20.38 13.08 19.29
CA ARG A 400 20.46 14.03 20.41
C ARG A 400 20.29 13.35 21.76
N ARG A 401 19.35 12.41 21.90
CA ARG A 401 19.20 11.62 23.14
C ARG A 401 20.50 10.88 23.45
N ILE A 402 21.01 10.12 22.47
CA ILE A 402 22.24 9.33 22.66
C ILE A 402 23.40 10.24 23.04
N ARG A 403 23.56 11.40 22.39
CA ARG A 403 24.58 12.39 22.76
C ARG A 403 24.46 12.84 24.22
N THR A 404 23.24 13.09 24.71
CA THR A 404 23.00 13.46 26.11
C THR A 404 23.36 12.32 27.06
N GLU A 405 23.00 11.08 26.73
CA GLU A 405 23.33 9.89 27.51
C GLU A 405 24.85 9.70 27.63
N VAL A 406 25.58 9.83 26.50
CA VAL A 406 27.05 9.78 26.47
C VAL A 406 27.68 10.86 27.33
N ARG A 407 27.16 12.10 27.28
CA ARG A 407 27.65 13.20 28.12
C ARG A 407 27.44 12.91 29.60
N ALA A 408 26.26 12.42 29.98
CA ALA A 408 25.95 12.05 31.36
C ALA A 408 26.88 10.94 31.88
N GLN A 409 27.14 9.90 31.07
CA GLN A 409 28.06 8.83 31.42
C GLN A 409 29.52 9.33 31.56
N LYS A 410 29.97 10.28 30.73
CA LYS A 410 31.29 10.91 30.88
C LYS A 410 31.38 11.73 32.17
N ILE A 411 30.34 12.50 32.51
CA ILE A 411 30.30 13.28 33.76
C ILE A 411 30.32 12.36 34.96
N ALA A 412 29.58 11.25 34.95
CA ALA A 412 29.53 10.31 36.09
C ALA A 412 30.83 9.50 36.31
N ARG A 413 31.74 9.48 35.32
CA ARG A 413 33.03 8.79 35.40
C ARG A 413 34.18 9.70 35.83
N ASN A 414 33.99 11.01 35.77
CA ASN A 414 34.92 12.03 36.25
C ASN A 414 34.49 12.50 37.63
#